data_AF-A0A1E4JNH1-F1
#
_entry.id   AF-A0A1E4JNH1-F1
#
_cell.length_a   1.000
_cell.length_b   1.000
_cell.length_c   1.000
_cell.angle_alpha   90.00
_cell.angle_beta   90.00
_cell.angle_gamma   90.00
#
_symmetry.space_group_name_H-M   'P 1'
#
loop_
_entity.id
_entity.type
_entity.pdbx_description
1 polymer ?
#
loop_
_entity_poly.entity_id
_entity_poly.type
_entity_poly.pdbx_seq_one_letter_code
_entity_poly.pdbx_strand_id
1 'polypeptide(L)'
;MIPEHQIQQAQRHIHHADVMMDEAAQLDDIAAQLMAVQRHWTDPNRPLRLMAALEASRSAWHAIQTGLAEGTLALPLDMQHNLLILSVYADCKIGLCEATPDVDTLGSLIALTRTLAGSLKEWREAA
;
A
#
# COMPACT_ATOMS: atom_id res chain seq x y z
N MET A 1 -4.98 -40.09 12.42
CA MET A 1 -3.84 -39.16 12.32
C MET A 1 -4.24 -38.08 11.33
N ILE A 2 -4.45 -36.86 11.81
CA ILE A 2 -4.61 -35.72 10.90
C ILE A 2 -3.21 -35.44 10.35
N PRO A 3 -3.00 -35.33 9.03
CA PRO A 3 -1.67 -35.11 8.49
C PRO A 3 -1.19 -33.74 8.97
N GLU A 4 -0.04 -33.69 9.67
CA GLU A 4 0.59 -32.46 10.18
C GLU A 4 0.76 -31.39 9.08
N HIS A 5 0.82 -31.84 7.84
CA HIS A 5 0.85 -31.04 6.60
C HIS A 5 -0.39 -30.13 6.44
N GLN A 6 -1.59 -30.61 6.80
CA GLN A 6 -2.82 -29.81 6.72
C GLN A 6 -2.87 -28.72 7.79
N ILE A 7 -2.30 -29.01 8.97
CA ILE A 7 -2.25 -28.06 10.08
C ILE A 7 -1.28 -26.92 9.75
N GLN A 8 -0.11 -27.25 9.17
CA GLN A 8 0.86 -26.24 8.73
C GLN A 8 0.36 -25.40 7.55
N GLN A 9 -0.34 -26.01 6.58
CA GLN A 9 -0.97 -25.26 5.49
C GLN A 9 -2.05 -24.32 5.99
N ALA A 10 -2.93 -24.78 6.90
CA ALA A 10 -3.98 -23.95 7.48
C ALA A 10 -3.38 -22.77 8.28
N GLN A 11 -2.34 -23.02 9.08
CA GLN A 11 -1.67 -21.97 9.86
C GLN A 11 -0.96 -20.92 9.00
N ARG A 12 -0.34 -21.33 7.89
CA ARG A 12 0.24 -20.40 6.91
C ARG A 12 -0.86 -19.60 6.22
N HIS A 13 -1.94 -20.24 5.78
CA HIS A 13 -3.04 -19.53 5.13
C HIS A 13 -3.66 -18.45 6.05
N ILE A 14 -3.81 -18.76 7.34
CA ILE A 14 -4.36 -17.83 8.34
C ILE A 14 -3.40 -16.65 8.59
N HIS A 15 -2.10 -16.90 8.79
CA HIS A 15 -1.13 -15.81 8.99
C HIS A 15 -0.98 -14.93 7.75
N HIS A 16 -1.00 -15.51 6.56
CA HIS A 16 -0.87 -14.76 5.31
C HIS A 16 -2.10 -13.88 5.01
N ALA A 17 -3.30 -14.37 5.32
CA ALA A 17 -4.52 -13.58 5.18
C ALA A 17 -4.57 -12.40 6.17
N ASP A 18 -4.02 -12.58 7.38
CA ASP A 18 -3.95 -11.54 8.41
C ASP A 18 -3.00 -10.40 8.03
N VAL A 19 -1.82 -10.73 7.47
CA VAL A 19 -0.84 -9.75 6.96
C VAL A 19 -1.49 -8.87 5.88
N MET A 20 -2.16 -9.48 4.88
CA MET A 20 -2.87 -8.74 3.82
C MET A 20 -4.01 -7.84 4.29
N MET A 21 -4.66 -8.16 5.42
CA MET A 21 -5.67 -7.27 6.01
C MET A 21 -5.04 -5.99 6.55
N ASP A 22 -3.81 -6.07 7.07
CA ASP A 22 -3.07 -4.92 7.58
C ASP A 22 -2.65 -3.99 6.44
N GLU A 23 -2.11 -4.52 5.32
CA GLU A 23 -1.62 -3.67 4.23
C GLU A 23 -2.73 -2.91 3.49
N ALA A 24 -3.87 -3.54 3.18
CA ALA A 24 -4.96 -2.86 2.49
C ALA A 24 -5.57 -1.74 3.35
N ALA A 25 -5.72 -2.00 4.67
CA ALA A 25 -6.20 -0.99 5.61
C ALA A 25 -5.18 0.14 5.79
N GLN A 26 -3.89 -0.19 5.82
CA GLN A 26 -2.80 0.79 5.91
C GLN A 26 -2.76 1.71 4.69
N LEU A 27 -2.91 1.16 3.47
CA LEU A 27 -2.98 1.97 2.25
C LEU A 27 -4.21 2.91 2.26
N ASP A 28 -5.36 2.44 2.73
CA ASP A 28 -6.57 3.28 2.86
C ASP A 28 -6.36 4.42 3.87
N ASP A 29 -5.72 4.15 5.01
CA ASP A 29 -5.39 5.18 6.01
C ASP A 29 -4.41 6.21 5.45
N ILE A 30 -3.35 5.76 4.78
CA ILE A 30 -2.38 6.64 4.12
C ILE A 30 -3.06 7.52 3.07
N ALA A 31 -3.95 6.94 2.25
CA ALA A 31 -4.72 7.72 1.29
C ALA A 31 -5.57 8.80 1.98
N ALA A 32 -6.19 8.48 3.11
CA ALA A 32 -6.95 9.45 3.90
C ALA A 32 -6.05 10.57 4.47
N GLN A 33 -4.84 10.25 4.94
CA GLN A 33 -3.87 11.23 5.40
C GLN A 33 -3.43 12.16 4.26
N LEU A 34 -3.08 11.62 3.09
CA LEU A 34 -2.70 12.40 1.92
C LEU A 34 -3.86 13.30 1.43
N MET A 35 -5.09 12.79 1.45
CA MET A 35 -6.30 13.59 1.16
C MET A 35 -6.50 14.72 2.17
N ALA A 36 -6.24 14.49 3.46
CA ALA A 36 -6.33 15.53 4.47
C ALA A 36 -5.30 16.65 4.23
N VAL A 37 -4.10 16.31 3.77
CA VAL A 37 -3.08 17.29 3.33
C VAL A 37 -3.56 18.05 2.10
N GLN A 38 -4.10 17.35 1.09
CA GLN A 38 -4.62 17.97 -0.12
C GLN A 38 -5.78 18.93 0.17
N ARG A 39 -6.69 18.57 1.09
CA ARG A 39 -7.82 19.40 1.50
C ARG A 39 -7.40 20.68 2.20
N HIS A 40 -6.30 20.63 2.96
CA HIS A 40 -5.75 21.77 3.70
C HIS A 40 -4.46 22.30 3.04
N TRP A 41 -4.45 22.35 1.70
CA TRP A 41 -3.24 22.70 0.95
C TRP A 41 -2.67 24.09 1.26
N THR A 42 -3.53 25.04 1.65
CA THR A 42 -3.13 26.41 2.02
C THR A 42 -2.74 26.57 3.49
N ASP A 43 -2.76 25.49 4.28
CA ASP A 43 -2.38 25.51 5.69
C ASP A 43 -0.86 25.75 5.85
N PRO A 44 -0.43 26.63 6.78
CA PRO A 44 0.98 26.91 7.00
C PRO A 44 1.78 25.68 7.49
N ASN A 45 1.12 24.71 8.14
CA ASN A 45 1.74 23.45 8.55
C ASN A 45 1.66 22.36 7.47
N ARG A 46 1.13 22.66 6.27
CA ARG A 46 1.07 21.71 5.15
C ARG A 46 2.42 21.04 4.89
N PRO A 47 3.57 21.73 4.82
CA PRO A 47 4.84 21.06 4.54
C PRO A 47 5.18 19.94 5.53
N LEU A 48 4.96 20.18 6.83
CA LEU A 48 5.21 19.18 7.87
C LEU A 48 4.25 17.99 7.75
N ARG A 49 2.95 18.26 7.55
CA ARG A 49 1.93 17.21 7.38
C ARG A 49 2.16 16.40 6.11
N LEU A 50 2.54 17.07 5.02
CA LEU A 50 2.85 16.44 3.75
C LEU A 50 4.05 15.50 3.91
N MET A 51 5.14 15.96 4.52
CA MET A 51 6.33 15.16 4.73
C MET A 51 6.03 13.91 5.59
N ALA A 52 5.26 14.06 6.67
CA ALA A 52 4.84 12.92 7.49
C ALA A 52 3.98 11.90 6.71
N ALA A 53 3.03 12.39 5.90
CA ALA A 53 2.17 11.53 5.09
C ALA A 53 2.94 10.84 3.95
N LEU A 54 3.92 11.52 3.34
CA LEU A 54 4.78 10.94 2.30
C LEU A 54 5.72 9.88 2.88
N GLU A 55 6.27 10.09 4.08
CA GLU A 55 7.09 9.10 4.78
C GLU A 55 6.27 7.85 5.13
N ALA A 56 5.05 8.03 5.68
CA ALA A 56 4.14 6.92 5.95
C ALA A 56 3.77 6.16 4.66
N SER A 57 3.51 6.90 3.57
CA SER A 57 3.29 6.33 2.24
C SER A 57 4.48 5.48 1.79
N ARG A 58 5.69 6.03 1.85
CA ARG A 58 6.92 5.32 1.45
C ARG A 58 7.12 4.05 2.25
N SER A 59 6.91 4.10 3.56
CA SER A 59 7.04 2.94 4.44
C SER A 59 6.09 1.80 4.04
N ALA A 60 4.82 2.10 3.75
CA ALA A 60 3.87 1.07 3.32
C ALA A 60 4.20 0.49 1.94
N TRP A 61 4.60 1.33 0.98
CA TRP A 61 5.02 0.84 -0.34
C TRP A 61 6.27 -0.04 -0.28
N HIS A 62 7.23 0.29 0.60
CA HIS A 62 8.39 -0.56 0.86
C HIS A 62 7.99 -1.88 1.55
N ALA A 63 7.06 -1.87 2.50
CA ALA A 63 6.57 -3.10 3.13
C ALA A 63 5.96 -4.05 2.08
N ILE A 64 5.17 -3.51 1.14
CA ILE A 64 4.62 -4.27 0.02
C ILE A 64 5.73 -4.83 -0.88
N GLN A 65 6.74 -4.03 -1.23
CA GLN A 65 7.88 -4.50 -2.02
C GLN A 65 8.67 -5.61 -1.32
N THR A 66 8.91 -5.48 -0.03
CA THR A 66 9.53 -6.52 0.79
C THR A 66 8.68 -7.78 0.79
N GLY A 67 7.36 -7.67 0.99
CA GLY A 67 6.46 -8.81 0.98
C GLY A 67 6.39 -9.51 -0.40
N LEU A 68 6.53 -8.75 -1.49
CA LEU A 68 6.65 -9.29 -2.84
C LEU A 68 7.97 -10.04 -3.02
N ALA A 69 9.09 -9.45 -2.58
CA ALA A 69 10.43 -10.03 -2.73
C ALA A 69 10.62 -11.31 -1.89
N GLU A 70 10.03 -11.34 -0.70
CA GLU A 70 10.06 -12.49 0.21
C GLU A 70 9.03 -13.58 -0.16
N GLY A 71 8.12 -13.29 -1.10
CA GLY A 71 7.03 -14.18 -1.48
C GLY A 71 6.02 -14.41 -0.36
N THR A 72 5.92 -13.48 0.58
CA THR A 72 4.96 -13.55 1.70
C THR A 72 3.57 -13.05 1.28
N LEU A 73 3.48 -12.27 0.21
CA LEU A 73 2.20 -11.91 -0.38
C LEU A 73 1.61 -13.10 -1.17
N ALA A 74 0.49 -13.64 -0.70
CA ALA A 74 -0.25 -14.73 -1.33
C ALA A 74 -0.99 -14.32 -2.64
N LEU A 75 -0.37 -13.47 -3.47
CA LEU A 75 -0.96 -13.00 -4.72
C LEU A 75 -0.60 -13.92 -5.90
N PRO A 76 -1.45 -14.04 -6.93
CA PRO A 76 -1.08 -14.65 -8.20
C PRO A 76 0.15 -13.96 -8.81
N LEU A 77 0.99 -14.71 -9.53
CA LEU A 77 2.24 -14.20 -10.09
C LEU A 77 2.04 -12.99 -11.02
N ASP A 78 0.94 -12.96 -11.79
CA ASP A 78 0.59 -11.81 -12.64
C ASP A 78 0.26 -10.56 -11.81
N MET A 79 -0.39 -10.74 -10.66
CA MET A 79 -0.68 -9.64 -9.74
C MET A 79 0.58 -9.17 -9.01
N GLN A 80 1.49 -10.08 -8.64
CA GLN A 80 2.77 -9.71 -8.04
C GLN A 80 3.61 -8.83 -8.98
N HIS A 81 3.69 -9.15 -10.27
CA HIS A 81 4.39 -8.33 -11.26
C HIS A 81 3.74 -6.95 -11.42
N ASN A 82 2.42 -6.89 -11.55
CA ASN A 82 1.70 -5.63 -11.64
C ASN A 82 1.92 -4.77 -10.39
N LEU A 83 1.85 -5.39 -9.20
CA LEU A 83 2.06 -4.70 -7.93
C LEU A 83 3.50 -4.18 -7.79
N LEU A 84 4.49 -4.94 -8.24
CA LEU A 84 5.88 -4.49 -8.27
C LEU A 84 6.03 -3.23 -9.14
N ILE A 85 5.46 -3.23 -10.36
CA ILE A 85 5.48 -2.06 -11.25
C ILE A 85 4.80 -0.86 -10.59
N LEU A 86 3.63 -1.07 -9.98
CA LEU A 86 2.88 0.00 -9.29
C LEU A 86 3.65 0.55 -8.09
N SER A 87 4.35 -0.29 -7.32
CA SER A 87 5.13 0.15 -6.17
C SER A 87 6.32 1.04 -6.57
N VAL A 88 7.04 0.69 -7.65
CA VAL A 88 8.13 1.52 -8.17
C VAL A 88 7.60 2.84 -8.71
N TYR A 89 6.43 2.80 -9.38
CA TYR A 89 5.76 4.01 -9.84
C TYR A 89 5.29 4.91 -8.70
N ALA A 90 4.77 4.33 -7.61
CA ALA A 90 4.38 5.05 -6.41
C ALA A 90 5.58 5.73 -5.74
N ASP A 91 6.71 5.03 -5.59
CA ASP A 91 7.93 5.59 -5.02
C ASP A 91 8.47 6.77 -5.83
N CYS A 92 8.44 6.67 -7.16
CA CYS A 92 8.77 7.79 -8.05
C CYS A 92 7.85 8.99 -7.83
N LYS A 93 6.53 8.78 -7.70
CA LYS A 93 5.58 9.87 -7.39
C LYS A 93 5.81 10.49 -6.02
N ILE A 94 6.18 9.70 -5.02
CA ILE A 94 6.53 10.21 -3.69
C ILE A 94 7.74 11.14 -3.79
N GLY A 95 8.81 10.71 -4.48
CA GLY A 95 9.98 11.55 -4.72
C GLY A 95 9.67 12.85 -5.47
N LEU A 96 8.75 12.82 -6.44
CA LEU A 96 8.26 14.03 -7.13
C LEU A 96 7.49 14.97 -6.17
N CYS A 97 6.62 14.42 -5.31
CA CYS A 97 5.90 15.19 -4.31
C CYS A 97 6.84 15.84 -3.27
N GLU A 98 7.94 15.17 -2.91
CA GLU A 98 8.96 15.71 -2.00
C GLU A 98 9.76 16.85 -2.65
N ALA A 99 10.18 16.66 -3.90
CA ALA A 99 11.01 17.63 -4.62
C ALA A 99 10.21 18.87 -5.04
N THR A 100 9.00 18.66 -5.56
CA THR A 100 8.12 19.71 -6.07
C THR A 100 6.68 19.43 -5.64
N PRO A 101 6.29 19.84 -4.42
CA PRO A 101 4.94 19.62 -3.91
C PRO A 101 3.88 20.27 -4.78
N ASP A 102 3.01 19.45 -5.37
CA ASP A 102 1.93 19.89 -6.24
C ASP A 102 0.65 19.09 -5.98
N VAL A 103 -0.50 19.76 -6.13
CA VAL A 103 -1.82 19.19 -5.81
C VAL A 103 -2.21 18.08 -6.79
N ASP A 104 -1.82 18.18 -8.06
CA ASP A 104 -2.11 17.17 -9.09
C ASP A 104 -1.24 15.93 -8.91
N THR A 105 0.05 16.14 -8.62
CA THR A 105 0.97 15.03 -8.33
C THR A 105 0.54 14.27 -7.08
N LEU A 106 0.15 15.00 -6.02
CA LEU A 106 -0.42 14.41 -4.80
C LEU A 106 -1.76 13.71 -5.08
N GLY A 107 -2.64 14.30 -5.89
CA GLY A 107 -3.91 13.70 -6.29
C GLY A 107 -3.73 12.38 -7.03
N SER A 108 -2.74 12.32 -7.92
CA SER A 108 -2.37 11.09 -8.62
C SER A 108 -1.85 10.00 -7.68
N LEU A 109 -1.04 10.36 -6.67
CA LEU A 109 -0.57 9.43 -5.65
C LEU A 109 -1.74 8.90 -4.81
N ILE A 110 -2.65 9.78 -4.37
CA ILE A 110 -3.87 9.40 -3.65
C ILE A 110 -4.71 8.41 -4.46
N ALA A 111 -4.95 8.71 -5.74
CA ALA A 111 -5.75 7.84 -6.60
C ALA A 111 -5.12 6.45 -6.75
N LEU A 112 -3.79 6.39 -6.93
CA LEU A 112 -3.04 5.13 -7.02
C LEU A 112 -3.16 4.31 -5.74
N THR A 113 -2.90 4.92 -4.58
CA THR A 113 -2.97 4.25 -3.27
C THR A 113 -4.37 3.71 -2.98
N ARG A 114 -5.42 4.49 -3.25
CA ARG A 114 -6.82 4.04 -3.05
C ARG A 114 -7.22 2.93 -4.01
N THR A 115 -6.82 3.04 -5.27
CA THR A 115 -7.14 2.01 -6.27
C THR A 115 -6.52 0.69 -5.86
N LEU A 116 -5.27 0.71 -5.40
CA LEU A 116 -4.62 -0.49 -4.90
C LEU A 116 -5.32 -1.04 -3.64
N ALA A 117 -5.62 -0.20 -2.65
CA ALA A 117 -6.32 -0.62 -1.44
C ALA A 117 -7.66 -1.31 -1.78
N GLY A 118 -8.41 -0.73 -2.72
CA GLY A 118 -9.63 -1.31 -3.27
C GLY A 118 -9.39 -2.66 -3.95
N SER A 119 -8.43 -2.75 -4.88
CA SER A 119 -8.11 -3.99 -5.58
C SER A 119 -7.65 -5.11 -4.64
N LEU A 120 -6.85 -4.81 -3.61
CA LEU A 120 -6.44 -5.80 -2.61
C LEU A 120 -7.63 -6.29 -1.77
N LYS A 121 -8.55 -5.39 -1.42
CA LYS A 121 -9.77 -5.72 -0.69
C LYS A 121 -10.73 -6.59 -1.52
N GLU A 122 -10.95 -6.24 -2.79
CA GLU A 122 -11.76 -7.02 -3.73
C GLU A 122 -11.15 -8.40 -3.99
N TRP A 123 -9.83 -8.46 -4.18
CA TRP A 123 -9.12 -9.73 -4.38
C TRP A 123 -9.34 -10.69 -3.20
N ARG A 124 -9.26 -10.18 -1.97
CA ARG A 124 -9.55 -10.97 -0.77
C ARG A 124 -11.00 -11.47 -0.74
N GLU A 125 -11.97 -10.64 -1.10
CA GLU A 125 -13.39 -11.03 -1.11
C GLU A 125 -13.70 -12.10 -2.16
N ALA A 126 -12.87 -12.20 -3.20
CA ALA A 126 -12.99 -13.19 -4.27
C ALA A 126 -12.13 -14.46 -4.07
N ALA A 127 -11.23 -14.48 -3.08
CA ALA A 127 -10.30 -15.59 -2.79
C ALA A 127 -10.86 -16.56 -1.74
#